data_AF-A0A932FUW8-F1
#
_entry.id   AF-A0A932FUW8-F1
#
_cell.length_a   1.000
_cell.length_b   1.000
_cell.length_c   1.000
_cell.angle_alpha   90.00
_cell.angle_beta   90.00
_cell.angle_gamma   90.00
#
_symmetry.space_group_name_H-M   'P 1'
#
loop_
_entity.id
_entity.type
_entity.pdbx_description
1 polymer ?
#
loop_
_entity_poly.entity_id
_entity_poly.type
_entity_poly.pdbx_seq_one_letter_code
_entity_poly.pdbx_strand_id
1 'polypeptide(L)'
;MENRLLELIGAYQERIVVVENVVAAAYEATIIADEGLSRAMEERVKLKSHLGETLARNCSLRKRDFERVMEAILNDTDASKRQIDEERRLVRELLKCYLRKQKGLTVLLKEQLTRLDAGLANAGDIESILEKIKSSFQDDGRQIFARLDKFQLSLQRCRREQESLNQKMKSATEKGKLLRFEHIKELGGVSAGDKPPASRRARHKDARRLLVLSESREAS
;
A
#
# COMPACT_ATOMS: atom_id res chain seq x y z
N MET A 1 -2.58 11.22 -49.64
CA MET A 1 -2.15 10.21 -48.64
C MET A 1 -1.71 10.89 -47.35
N GLU A 2 -1.14 12.10 -47.42
CA GLU A 2 -0.71 12.93 -46.27
C GLU A 2 -1.80 13.33 -45.30
N ASN A 3 -2.98 13.75 -45.76
CA ASN A 3 -4.07 14.09 -44.83
C ASN A 3 -4.41 12.92 -43.90
N ARG A 4 -4.38 11.68 -44.41
CA ARG A 4 -4.63 10.48 -43.59
C ARG A 4 -3.50 10.20 -42.58
N LEU A 5 -2.25 10.51 -42.91
CA LEU A 5 -1.11 10.35 -41.99
C LEU A 5 -1.14 11.40 -40.88
N LEU A 6 -1.46 12.66 -41.22
CA LEU A 6 -1.63 13.73 -40.25
C LEU A 6 -2.83 13.50 -39.34
N GLU A 7 -3.94 12.99 -39.89
CA GLU A 7 -5.12 12.54 -39.13
C GLU A 7 -4.74 11.40 -38.16
N LEU A 8 -3.97 10.41 -38.61
CA LEU A 8 -3.52 9.30 -37.76
C LEU A 8 -2.64 9.78 -36.60
N ILE A 9 -1.73 10.71 -36.87
CA ILE A 9 -0.86 11.32 -35.85
C ILE A 9 -1.70 12.14 -34.87
N GLY A 10 -2.69 12.89 -35.37
CA GLY A 10 -3.66 13.61 -34.54
C GLY A 10 -4.40 12.66 -33.60
N ALA A 11 -4.95 11.56 -34.13
CA ALA A 11 -5.61 10.53 -33.32
C ALA A 11 -4.67 9.88 -32.29
N TYR A 12 -3.39 9.69 -32.61
CA TYR A 12 -2.40 9.21 -31.65
C TYR A 12 -2.12 10.22 -30.53
N GLN A 13 -1.99 11.52 -30.86
CA GLN A 13 -1.84 12.60 -29.86
C GLN A 13 -3.05 12.67 -28.93
N GLU A 14 -4.26 12.61 -29.49
CA GLU A 14 -5.50 12.57 -28.71
C GLU A 14 -5.51 11.37 -27.76
N ARG A 15 -5.08 10.20 -28.24
CA ARG A 15 -4.99 9.00 -27.40
C ARG A 15 -3.97 9.15 -26.27
N ILE A 16 -2.83 9.80 -26.49
CA ILE A 16 -1.87 10.13 -25.41
C ILE A 16 -2.55 10.99 -24.35
N VAL A 17 -3.29 12.03 -24.77
CA VAL A 17 -4.01 12.93 -23.85
C VAL A 17 -5.11 12.18 -23.08
N VAL A 18 -5.86 11.29 -23.74
CA VAL A 18 -6.85 10.43 -23.08
C VAL A 18 -6.17 9.53 -22.04
N VAL A 19 -5.03 8.93 -22.36
CA VAL A 19 -4.28 8.11 -21.40
C VAL A 19 -3.78 8.95 -20.23
N GLU A 20 -3.23 10.15 -20.47
CA GLU A 20 -2.85 11.09 -19.41
C GLU A 20 -4.04 11.39 -18.48
N ASN A 21 -5.22 11.68 -19.05
CA ASN A 21 -6.43 12.00 -18.30
C ASN A 21 -6.97 10.80 -17.51
N VAL A 22 -6.99 9.60 -18.12
CA VAL A 22 -7.42 8.36 -17.44
C VAL A 22 -6.48 8.02 -16.29
N VAL A 23 -5.17 8.17 -16.50
CA VAL A 23 -4.15 7.96 -15.47
C VAL A 23 -4.33 8.96 -14.32
N ALA A 24 -4.53 10.24 -14.64
CA ALA A 24 -4.79 11.27 -13.64
C ALA A 24 -6.08 10.98 -12.86
N ALA A 25 -7.18 10.63 -13.55
CA ALA A 25 -8.45 10.31 -12.91
C ALA A 25 -8.38 9.03 -12.06
N ALA A 26 -7.71 7.98 -12.54
CA ALA A 26 -7.47 6.77 -11.77
C ALA A 26 -6.64 7.06 -10.51
N TYR A 27 -5.65 7.95 -10.63
CA TYR A 27 -4.84 8.40 -9.50
C TYR A 27 -5.68 9.16 -8.45
N GLU A 28 -6.49 10.12 -8.88
CA GLU A 28 -7.42 10.83 -7.99
C GLU A 28 -8.43 9.85 -7.36
N ALA A 29 -8.92 8.87 -8.11
CA ALA A 29 -9.78 7.81 -7.58
C ALA A 29 -9.06 6.94 -6.53
N THR A 30 -7.75 6.70 -6.67
CA THR A 30 -6.97 6.02 -5.62
C THR A 30 -6.75 6.88 -4.37
N ILE A 31 -6.73 8.20 -4.50
CA ILE A 31 -6.73 9.14 -3.37
C ILE A 31 -8.09 9.11 -2.67
N ILE A 32 -9.20 9.06 -3.42
CA ILE A 32 -10.55 8.93 -2.85
C ILE A 32 -10.71 7.56 -2.18
N ALA A 33 -10.16 6.48 -2.74
CA ALA A 33 -10.11 5.17 -2.08
C ALA A 33 -9.26 5.18 -0.80
N ASP A 34 -8.32 6.12 -0.66
CA ASP A 34 -7.54 6.37 0.56
C ASP A 34 -8.41 6.91 1.71
N GLU A 35 -9.60 7.47 1.43
CA GLU A 35 -10.58 7.79 2.47
C GLU A 35 -11.09 6.52 3.17
N GLY A 36 -11.28 5.43 2.42
CA GLY A 36 -11.65 4.13 2.98
C GLY A 36 -10.56 3.57 3.88
N LEU A 37 -9.30 3.75 3.48
CA LEU A 37 -8.14 3.37 4.29
C LEU A 37 -8.01 4.24 5.53
N SER A 38 -8.26 5.55 5.42
CA SER A 38 -8.24 6.51 6.52
C SER A 38 -9.33 6.21 7.56
N ARG A 39 -10.56 5.93 7.11
CA ARG A 39 -11.65 5.46 7.99
C ARG A 39 -11.29 4.14 8.68
N ALA A 40 -10.64 3.22 7.95
CA ALA A 40 -10.17 1.96 8.51
C ALA A 40 -9.06 2.18 9.56
N MET A 41 -8.19 3.18 9.39
CA MET A 41 -7.19 3.56 10.40
C MET A 41 -7.85 4.18 11.64
N GLU A 42 -8.84 5.06 11.47
CA GLU A 42 -9.62 5.60 12.60
C GLU A 42 -10.37 4.51 13.37
N GLU A 43 -11.00 3.57 12.67
CA GLU A 43 -11.64 2.41 13.27
C GLU A 43 -10.61 1.56 14.04
N ARG A 44 -9.41 1.38 13.49
CA ARG A 44 -8.32 0.66 14.15
C ARG A 44 -7.86 1.33 15.44
N VAL A 45 -7.80 2.66 15.49
CA VAL A 45 -7.48 3.39 16.73
C VAL A 45 -8.54 3.12 17.80
N LYS A 46 -9.82 3.14 17.43
CA LYS A 46 -10.93 2.81 18.35
C LYS A 46 -10.83 1.36 18.85
N LEU A 47 -10.61 0.41 17.94
CA LEU A 47 -10.44 -1.01 18.28
C LEU A 47 -9.22 -1.23 19.18
N LYS A 48 -8.09 -0.56 18.91
CA LYS A 48 -6.88 -0.62 19.76
C LYS A 48 -7.19 -0.14 21.18
N SER A 49 -7.88 0.99 21.34
CA SER A 49 -8.25 1.50 22.67
C SER A 49 -9.14 0.50 23.41
N HIS A 50 -10.18 0.01 22.73
CA HIS A 50 -11.16 -0.90 23.31
C HIS A 50 -10.53 -2.24 23.74
N LEU A 51 -9.65 -2.80 22.91
CA LEU A 51 -8.89 -4.02 23.24
C LEU A 51 -7.99 -3.79 24.47
N GLY A 52 -7.30 -2.66 24.52
CA GLY A 52 -6.42 -2.31 25.65
C GLY A 52 -7.18 -2.18 26.96
N GLU A 53 -8.33 -1.50 26.95
CA GLU A 53 -9.22 -1.37 28.10
C GLU A 53 -9.77 -2.72 28.56
N THR A 54 -10.20 -3.56 27.61
CA THR A 54 -10.77 -4.88 27.90
C THR A 54 -9.74 -5.80 28.54
N LEU A 55 -8.51 -5.83 28.01
CA LEU A 55 -7.41 -6.63 28.57
C LEU A 55 -6.97 -6.15 29.95
N ALA A 56 -6.98 -4.83 30.18
CA ALA A 56 -6.68 -4.25 31.48
C ALA A 56 -7.75 -4.63 32.51
N ARG A 57 -9.04 -4.53 32.15
CA ARG A 57 -10.17 -4.95 33.00
C ARG A 57 -10.14 -6.44 33.34
N ASN A 58 -9.76 -7.27 32.38
CA ASN A 58 -9.65 -8.71 32.60
C ASN A 58 -8.36 -9.13 33.34
N CYS A 59 -7.48 -8.17 33.69
CA CYS A 59 -6.13 -8.42 34.22
C CYS A 59 -5.27 -9.35 33.34
N SER A 60 -5.66 -9.54 32.07
CA SER A 60 -5.03 -10.46 31.13
C SER A 60 -3.69 -9.94 30.62
N LEU A 61 -3.53 -8.62 30.54
CA LEU A 61 -2.31 -7.98 30.05
C LEU A 61 -2.16 -6.56 30.63
N ARG A 62 -0.93 -6.19 31.02
CA ARG A 62 -0.63 -4.81 31.42
C ARG A 62 -0.76 -3.89 30.20
N LYS A 63 -1.34 -2.70 30.40
CA LYS A 63 -1.49 -1.68 29.34
C LYS A 63 -0.21 -1.42 28.56
N ARG A 64 0.93 -1.28 29.26
CA ARG A 64 2.25 -1.08 28.62
C ARG A 64 2.70 -2.25 27.74
N ASP A 65 2.42 -3.49 28.16
CA ASP A 65 2.79 -4.68 27.39
C ASP A 65 1.89 -4.82 26.15
N PHE A 66 0.60 -4.47 26.29
CA PHE A 66 -0.34 -4.36 25.17
C PHE A 66 0.12 -3.31 24.15
N GLU A 67 0.43 -2.10 24.62
CA GLU A 67 0.88 -1.00 23.76
C GLU A 67 2.10 -1.38 22.94
N ARG A 68 3.10 -2.02 23.55
CA ARG A 68 4.31 -2.47 22.85
C ARG A 68 4.01 -3.49 21.75
N VAL A 69 3.14 -4.48 22.02
CA VAL A 69 2.78 -5.51 21.02
C VAL A 69 2.00 -4.87 19.88
N MET A 70 1.03 -4.01 20.20
CA MET A 70 0.28 -3.31 19.17
C MET A 70 1.17 -2.36 18.35
N GLU A 71 2.12 -1.68 18.98
CA GLU A 71 3.07 -0.82 18.28
C GLU A 71 3.92 -1.61 17.29
N ALA A 72 4.42 -2.79 17.67
CA ALA A 72 5.14 -3.66 16.74
C ALA A 72 4.28 -4.07 15.53
N ILE A 73 3.05 -4.53 15.77
CA ILE A 73 2.12 -4.95 14.71
C ILE A 73 1.75 -3.79 13.77
N LEU A 74 1.54 -2.61 14.34
CA LEU A 74 1.15 -1.43 13.57
C LEU A 74 2.33 -0.82 12.81
N ASN A 75 3.55 -0.88 13.35
CA ASN A 75 4.74 -0.39 12.68
C ASN A 75 5.02 -1.13 11.37
N ASP A 76 4.88 -2.46 11.36
CA ASP A 76 5.03 -3.25 10.13
C ASP A 76 3.98 -2.86 9.09
N THR A 77 2.75 -2.65 9.56
CA THR A 77 1.60 -2.26 8.75
C THR A 77 1.77 -0.85 8.15
N ASP A 78 2.33 0.08 8.93
CA ASP A 78 2.64 1.44 8.51
C ASP A 78 3.84 1.49 7.56
N ALA A 79 4.84 0.63 7.75
CA ALA A 79 5.98 0.50 6.86
C ALA A 79 5.54 0.05 5.47
N SER A 80 4.69 -0.97 5.38
CA SER A 80 4.08 -1.41 4.11
C SER A 80 3.29 -0.28 3.44
N LYS A 81 2.54 0.52 4.20
CA LYS A 81 1.82 1.68 3.64
C LYS A 81 2.79 2.72 3.06
N ARG A 82 3.84 3.09 3.79
CA ARG A 82 4.85 4.05 3.31
C ARG A 82 5.54 3.57 2.04
N GLN A 83 5.82 2.27 1.94
CA GLN A 83 6.40 1.69 0.73
C GLN A 83 5.43 1.83 -0.46
N ILE A 84 4.14 1.55 -0.28
CA ILE A 84 3.13 1.74 -1.33
C ILE A 84 3.03 3.20 -1.76
N ASP A 85 3.10 4.14 -0.83
CA ASP A 85 3.06 5.57 -1.14
C ASP A 85 4.29 6.02 -1.94
N GLU A 86 5.47 5.52 -1.60
CA GLU A 86 6.70 5.81 -2.37
C GLU A 86 6.67 5.15 -3.76
N GLU A 87 6.26 3.88 -3.85
CA GLU A 87 6.11 3.20 -5.14
C GLU A 87 5.09 3.92 -6.04
N ARG A 88 3.98 4.38 -5.46
CA ARG A 88 2.97 5.21 -6.13
C ARG A 88 3.60 6.47 -6.72
N ARG A 89 4.40 7.20 -5.93
CA ARG A 89 5.11 8.41 -6.38
C ARG A 89 6.06 8.10 -7.55
N LEU A 90 6.85 7.04 -7.44
CA LEU A 90 7.80 6.64 -8.46
C LEU A 90 7.13 6.25 -9.77
N VAL A 91 6.08 5.44 -9.72
CA VAL A 91 5.31 5.02 -10.90
C VAL A 91 4.69 6.23 -11.60
N ARG A 92 4.18 7.21 -10.83
CA ARG A 92 3.63 8.46 -11.38
C ARG A 92 4.68 9.25 -12.15
N GLU A 93 5.85 9.46 -11.57
CA GLU A 93 6.92 10.21 -12.24
C GLU A 93 7.43 9.49 -13.49
N LEU A 94 7.57 8.16 -13.45
CA LEU A 94 7.94 7.37 -14.63
C LEU A 94 6.92 7.53 -15.77
N LEU A 95 5.64 7.41 -15.44
CA LEU A 95 4.55 7.53 -16.41
C LEU A 95 4.48 8.94 -17.02
N LYS A 96 4.65 9.97 -16.20
CA LYS A 96 4.72 11.37 -16.65
C LYS A 96 5.89 11.62 -17.59
N CYS A 97 7.07 11.09 -17.26
CA CYS A 97 8.25 11.19 -18.12
C CYS A 97 8.04 10.51 -19.46
N TYR A 98 7.43 9.31 -19.46
CA TYR A 98 7.13 8.57 -20.67
C TYR A 98 6.12 9.27 -21.56
N LEU A 99 5.00 9.75 -21.01
CA LEU A 99 3.98 10.45 -21.80
C LEU A 99 4.53 11.75 -22.39
N ARG A 100 5.36 12.49 -21.63
CA ARG A 100 6.09 13.65 -22.15
C ARG A 100 7.01 13.28 -23.31
N LYS A 101 7.76 12.18 -23.20
CA LYS A 101 8.64 11.68 -24.27
C LYS A 101 7.82 11.33 -25.52
N GLN A 102 6.74 10.58 -25.37
CA GLN A 102 5.85 10.21 -26.47
C GLN A 102 5.25 11.44 -27.16
N LYS A 103 4.81 12.44 -26.38
CA LYS A 103 4.30 13.72 -26.91
C LYS A 103 5.37 14.46 -27.71
N GLY A 104 6.59 14.54 -27.18
CA GLY A 104 7.72 15.18 -27.87
C GLY A 104 8.07 14.49 -29.19
N LEU A 105 8.13 13.16 -29.21
CA LEU A 105 8.36 12.39 -30.44
C LEU A 105 7.24 12.58 -31.46
N THR A 106 5.99 12.70 -31.00
CA THR A 106 4.85 12.92 -31.90
C THR A 106 4.85 14.33 -32.51
N VAL A 107 5.26 15.34 -31.74
CA VAL A 107 5.47 16.71 -32.27
C VAL A 107 6.57 16.72 -33.33
N LEU A 108 7.72 16.08 -33.03
CA LEU A 108 8.82 15.94 -33.99
C LEU A 108 8.39 15.22 -35.27
N LEU A 109 7.60 14.15 -35.16
CA LEU A 109 7.08 13.43 -36.32
C LEU A 109 6.20 14.34 -37.19
N LYS A 110 5.33 15.13 -36.57
CA LYS A 110 4.47 16.09 -37.27
C LYS A 110 5.29 17.17 -37.98
N GLU A 111 6.30 17.73 -37.31
CA GLU A 111 7.21 18.71 -37.91
C GLU A 111 7.96 18.15 -39.12
N GLN A 112 8.48 16.92 -39.03
CA GLN A 112 9.19 16.31 -40.17
C GLN A 112 8.25 16.00 -41.34
N LEU A 113 7.00 15.61 -41.09
CA LEU A 113 6.02 15.43 -42.16
C LEU A 113 5.69 16.74 -42.88
N THR A 114 5.49 17.84 -42.14
CA THR A 114 5.29 19.16 -42.75
C THR A 114 6.52 19.62 -43.54
N ARG A 115 7.72 19.30 -43.07
CA ARG A 115 8.96 19.59 -43.81
C ARG A 115 9.14 18.71 -45.04
N LEU A 116 8.74 17.44 -45.00
CA LEU A 116 8.78 16.54 -46.15
C LEU A 116 7.87 17.06 -47.25
N ASP A 117 6.66 17.50 -46.91
CA ASP A 117 5.69 18.11 -47.83
C ASP A 117 6.24 19.39 -48.47
N ALA A 118 6.97 20.20 -47.70
CA ALA A 118 7.68 21.37 -48.21
C ALA A 118 8.96 21.05 -49.02
N GLY A 119 9.34 19.76 -49.19
CA GLY A 119 10.57 19.33 -49.86
C GLY A 119 11.86 19.61 -49.05
N LEU A 120 11.75 19.86 -47.75
CA LEU A 120 12.83 20.28 -46.83
C LEU A 120 13.33 19.16 -45.90
N ALA A 121 12.78 17.95 -46.01
CA ALA A 121 13.17 16.77 -45.27
C ALA A 121 13.14 15.53 -46.19
N ASN A 122 13.81 14.46 -45.79
CA ASN A 122 13.79 13.18 -46.52
C ASN A 122 12.99 12.11 -45.76
N ALA A 123 12.62 11.03 -46.46
CA ALA A 123 11.85 9.94 -45.86
C ALA A 123 12.62 9.24 -44.71
N GLY A 124 13.95 9.21 -44.75
CA GLY A 124 14.79 8.61 -43.72
C GLY A 124 14.70 9.32 -42.36
N ASP A 125 14.48 10.64 -42.35
CA ASP A 125 14.28 11.42 -41.12
C ASP A 125 12.99 11.00 -40.41
N ILE A 126 11.93 10.70 -41.17
CA ILE A 126 10.65 10.21 -40.65
C ILE A 126 10.78 8.78 -40.13
N GLU A 127 11.44 7.89 -40.89
CA GLU A 127 11.70 6.51 -40.47
C GLU A 127 12.49 6.47 -39.15
N SER A 128 13.50 7.33 -39.00
CA SER A 128 14.28 7.45 -37.77
C SER A 128 13.42 7.83 -36.56
N ILE A 129 12.45 8.74 -36.72
CA ILE A 129 11.52 9.11 -35.64
C ILE A 129 10.54 7.99 -35.34
N LEU A 130 10.02 7.29 -36.36
CA LEU A 130 9.13 6.16 -36.18
C LEU A 130 9.81 5.01 -35.42
N GLU A 131 11.06 4.70 -35.74
CA GLU A 131 11.82 3.71 -34.98
C GLU A 131 12.07 4.19 -33.54
N LYS A 132 12.33 5.48 -33.29
CA LYS A 132 12.41 6.01 -31.91
C LYS A 132 11.10 5.87 -31.14
N ILE A 133 9.96 6.13 -31.77
CA ILE A 133 8.62 5.94 -31.15
C ILE A 133 8.42 4.47 -30.80
N LYS A 134 8.75 3.57 -31.74
CA LYS A 134 8.63 2.13 -31.58
C LYS A 134 9.54 1.59 -30.47
N SER A 135 10.82 1.94 -30.46
CA SER A 135 11.75 1.56 -29.39
C SER A 135 11.31 2.12 -28.05
N SER A 136 10.88 3.39 -28.00
CA SER A 136 10.33 4.00 -26.77
C SER A 136 9.12 3.22 -26.25
N PHE A 137 8.22 2.77 -27.13
CA PHE A 137 7.07 1.95 -26.72
C PHE A 137 7.49 0.54 -26.25
N GLN A 138 8.43 -0.09 -26.96
CA GLN A 138 8.89 -1.44 -26.65
C GLN A 138 9.71 -1.51 -25.37
N ASP A 139 10.57 -0.53 -25.13
CA ASP A 139 11.51 -0.53 -24.01
C ASP A 139 10.88 0.15 -22.79
N ASP A 140 10.66 1.46 -22.88
CA ASP A 140 10.15 2.27 -21.76
C ASP A 140 8.70 1.87 -21.43
N GLY A 141 7.88 1.65 -22.45
CA GLY A 141 6.49 1.25 -22.28
C GLY A 141 6.38 -0.08 -21.52
N ARG A 142 7.12 -1.11 -21.93
CA ARG A 142 7.13 -2.41 -21.22
C ARG A 142 7.61 -2.28 -19.79
N GLN A 143 8.66 -1.48 -19.56
CA GLN A 143 9.17 -1.27 -18.20
C GLN A 143 8.12 -0.61 -17.29
N ILE A 144 7.39 0.36 -17.82
CA ILE A 144 6.32 1.05 -17.08
C ILE A 144 5.15 0.12 -16.80
N PHE A 145 4.70 -0.67 -17.77
CA PHE A 145 3.64 -1.64 -17.54
C PHE A 145 4.03 -2.69 -16.50
N ALA A 146 5.24 -3.22 -16.56
CA ALA A 146 5.73 -4.17 -15.55
C ALA A 146 5.78 -3.55 -14.14
N ARG A 147 6.14 -2.26 -14.03
CA ARG A 147 6.13 -1.52 -12.76
C ARG A 147 4.72 -1.27 -12.25
N LEU A 148 3.78 -0.93 -13.14
CA LEU A 148 2.36 -0.75 -12.81
C LEU A 148 1.75 -2.06 -12.29
N ASP A 149 1.98 -3.19 -12.97
CA ASP A 149 1.51 -4.50 -12.53
C ASP A 149 2.07 -4.87 -11.15
N LYS A 150 3.37 -4.68 -10.96
CA LYS A 150 4.01 -4.91 -9.65
C LYS A 150 3.41 -4.03 -8.56
N PHE A 151 3.18 -2.75 -8.85
CA PHE A 151 2.57 -1.81 -7.91
C PHE A 151 1.13 -2.24 -7.56
N GLN A 152 0.33 -2.62 -8.56
CA GLN A 152 -1.04 -3.09 -8.35
C GLN A 152 -1.11 -4.35 -7.48
N LEU A 153 -0.21 -5.32 -7.71
CA LEU A 153 -0.11 -6.51 -6.87
C LEU A 153 0.29 -6.17 -5.42
N SER A 154 1.23 -5.24 -5.25
CA SER A 154 1.68 -4.80 -3.92
C SER A 154 0.57 -4.06 -3.16
N LEU A 155 -0.18 -3.20 -3.86
CA LEU A 155 -1.34 -2.49 -3.31
C LEU A 155 -2.44 -3.47 -2.87
N GLN A 156 -2.76 -4.46 -3.71
CA GLN A 156 -3.74 -5.50 -3.36
C GLN A 156 -3.31 -6.31 -2.14
N ARG A 157 -2.02 -6.66 -2.05
CA ARG A 157 -1.48 -7.37 -0.88
C ARG A 157 -1.62 -6.54 0.38
N CYS A 158 -1.15 -5.29 0.36
CA CYS A 158 -1.26 -4.37 1.49
C CYS A 158 -2.73 -4.22 1.91
N ARG A 159 -3.66 -4.04 0.97
CA ARG A 159 -5.09 -3.95 1.28
C ARG A 159 -5.62 -5.19 2.01
N ARG A 160 -5.30 -6.40 1.52
CA ARG A 160 -5.71 -7.65 2.17
C ARG A 160 -5.13 -7.80 3.58
N GLU A 161 -3.88 -7.40 3.77
CA GLU A 161 -3.22 -7.42 5.09
C GLU A 161 -3.93 -6.47 6.07
N GLN A 162 -4.25 -5.24 5.63
CA GLN A 162 -4.96 -4.24 6.43
C GLN A 162 -6.38 -4.70 6.80
N GLU A 163 -7.11 -5.25 5.84
CA GLU A 163 -8.46 -5.80 6.04
C GLU A 163 -8.43 -7.00 6.99
N SER A 164 -7.48 -7.91 6.81
CA SER A 164 -7.28 -9.07 7.68
C SER A 164 -6.97 -8.65 9.12
N LEU A 165 -6.04 -7.70 9.30
CA LEU A 165 -5.70 -7.18 10.63
C LEU A 165 -6.92 -6.56 11.31
N ASN A 166 -7.69 -5.74 10.57
CA ASN A 166 -8.90 -5.12 11.09
C ASN A 166 -9.95 -6.16 11.50
N GLN A 167 -10.17 -7.18 10.67
CA GLN A 167 -11.09 -8.26 10.98
C GLN A 167 -10.65 -9.02 12.25
N LYS A 168 -9.36 -9.34 12.37
CA LYS A 168 -8.82 -9.98 13.58
C LYS A 168 -9.00 -9.11 14.82
N MET A 169 -8.79 -7.79 14.72
CA MET A 169 -9.03 -6.84 15.82
C MET A 169 -10.50 -6.74 16.21
N LYS A 170 -11.43 -6.78 15.25
CA LYS A 170 -12.88 -6.85 15.50
C LYS A 170 -13.25 -8.14 16.23
N SER A 171 -12.80 -9.29 15.72
CA SER A 171 -13.05 -10.58 16.38
C SER A 171 -12.43 -10.66 17.78
N ALA A 172 -11.26 -10.06 18.00
CA ALA A 172 -10.67 -9.96 19.33
C ALA A 172 -11.52 -9.08 20.27
N THR A 173 -12.11 -8.00 19.74
CA THR A 173 -12.99 -7.11 20.50
C THR A 173 -14.28 -7.81 20.91
N GLU A 174 -14.88 -8.59 20.00
CA GLU A 174 -16.09 -9.39 20.25
C GLU A 174 -15.91 -10.43 21.36
N LYS A 175 -14.68 -10.93 21.57
CA LYS A 175 -14.38 -11.87 22.67
C LYS A 175 -14.57 -11.23 24.06
N GLY A 176 -14.52 -9.91 24.19
CA GLY A 176 -14.82 -9.18 25.43
C GLY A 176 -14.13 -9.75 26.67
N LYS A 177 -14.92 -10.26 27.63
CA LYS A 177 -14.40 -10.86 28.88
C LYS A 177 -13.54 -12.12 28.67
N LEU A 178 -13.69 -12.81 27.53
CA LEU A 178 -12.90 -13.98 27.17
C LEU A 178 -11.59 -13.60 26.45
N LEU A 179 -11.34 -12.30 26.24
CA LEU A 179 -10.12 -11.83 25.60
C LEU A 179 -8.90 -12.08 26.51
N ARG A 180 -7.95 -12.84 25.97
CA ARG A 180 -6.67 -13.18 26.60
C ARG A 180 -5.52 -12.68 25.73
N PHE A 181 -4.32 -12.66 26.31
CA PHE A 181 -3.11 -12.19 25.64
C PHE A 181 -2.76 -13.02 24.39
N GLU A 182 -3.05 -14.33 24.40
CA GLU A 182 -2.80 -15.22 23.27
C GLU A 182 -3.53 -14.74 22.00
N HIS A 183 -4.76 -14.26 22.15
CA HIS A 183 -5.55 -13.70 21.04
C HIS A 183 -4.93 -12.42 20.44
N ILE A 184 -4.14 -11.68 21.22
CA ILE A 184 -3.43 -10.48 20.73
C ILE A 184 -2.16 -10.89 19.98
N LYS A 185 -1.47 -11.96 20.40
CA LYS A 185 -0.33 -12.51 19.66
C LYS A 185 -0.73 -13.01 18.26
N GLU A 186 -1.93 -13.58 18.14
CA GLU A 186 -2.52 -14.01 16.86
C GLU A 186 -2.73 -12.86 15.87
N LEU A 187 -2.83 -11.60 16.34
CA LEU A 187 -2.93 -10.43 15.47
C LEU A 187 -1.66 -10.21 14.64
N GLY A 188 -0.49 -10.43 15.24
CA GLY A 188 0.82 -10.20 14.62
C GLY A 188 1.46 -11.43 13.97
N GLY A 189 0.79 -12.59 13.96
CA GLY A 189 1.38 -13.84 13.48
C GLY A 189 2.56 -14.34 14.31
N VAL A 190 2.78 -13.78 15.50
CA VAL A 190 3.84 -14.20 16.42
C VAL A 190 3.44 -15.54 17.01
N SER A 191 4.09 -16.62 16.57
CA SER A 191 3.82 -17.96 17.07
C SER A 191 3.93 -18.00 18.60
N ALA A 192 3.10 -18.82 19.24
CA ALA A 192 3.10 -19.03 20.69
C ALA A 192 4.43 -19.59 21.28
N GLY A 193 5.46 -19.77 20.44
CA GLY A 193 6.78 -20.30 20.78
C GLY A 193 7.69 -19.35 21.56
N ASP A 194 7.44 -18.05 21.54
CA ASP A 194 8.18 -17.10 22.39
C ASP A 194 7.70 -17.23 23.84
N LYS A 195 8.36 -18.14 24.55
CA LYS A 195 8.16 -18.40 25.99
C LYS A 195 8.17 -17.05 26.72
N PRO A 196 7.22 -16.82 27.65
CA PRO A 196 7.28 -15.64 28.49
C PRO A 196 8.63 -15.60 29.21
N PRO A 197 9.30 -14.43 29.31
CA PRO A 197 10.57 -14.32 30.00
C PRO A 197 10.42 -14.92 31.41
N ALA A 198 11.41 -15.66 31.89
CA ALA A 198 11.35 -16.42 33.14
C ALA A 198 10.83 -15.59 34.35
N SER A 199 11.05 -14.27 34.31
CA SER A 199 10.55 -13.30 35.29
C SER A 199 9.02 -13.22 35.40
N ARG A 200 8.25 -13.59 34.37
CA ARG A 200 6.78 -13.63 34.40
C ARG A 200 6.27 -14.88 35.11
N ARG A 201 6.94 -16.03 34.95
CA ARG A 201 6.60 -17.28 35.66
C ARG A 201 6.92 -17.18 37.16
N ALA A 202 8.03 -16.54 37.52
CA ALA A 202 8.41 -16.30 38.91
C ALA A 202 7.37 -15.44 39.64
N ARG A 203 6.97 -14.31 39.04
CA ARG A 203 5.98 -13.40 39.65
C ARG A 203 4.59 -14.02 39.79
N HIS A 204 4.18 -14.90 38.88
CA HIS A 204 2.90 -15.60 38.99
C HIS A 204 2.91 -16.68 40.09
N LYS A 205 4.08 -17.30 40.37
CA LYS A 205 4.25 -18.18 41.54
C LYS A 205 4.20 -17.40 42.84
N ASP A 206 4.85 -16.23 42.90
CA ASP A 206 4.87 -15.40 44.11
C ASP A 206 3.48 -14.82 44.43
N ALA A 207 2.74 -14.36 43.42
CA ALA A 207 1.37 -13.88 43.62
C ALA A 207 0.43 -14.99 44.14
N ARG A 208 0.57 -16.22 43.65
CA ARG A 208 -0.19 -17.38 44.16
C ARG A 208 0.19 -17.73 45.60
N ARG A 209 1.47 -17.63 45.96
CA ARG A 209 1.94 -17.86 47.34
C ARG A 209 1.36 -16.83 48.30
N LEU A 210 1.30 -15.56 47.88
CA LEU A 210 0.76 -14.48 48.71
C LEU A 210 -0.75 -14.62 48.93
N LEU A 211 -1.51 -15.05 47.92
CA LEU A 211 -2.95 -15.30 48.04
C LEU A 211 -3.28 -16.46 48.99
N VAL A 212 -2.52 -17.56 48.91
CA VAL A 212 -2.70 -18.70 49.83
C VAL A 212 -2.34 -18.30 51.27
N LEU A 213 -1.35 -17.42 51.46
CA LEU A 213 -0.97 -16.91 52.78
C LEU A 213 -1.99 -15.93 53.37
N SER A 214 -2.70 -15.16 52.55
CA SER A 214 -3.80 -14.31 53.03
C SER A 214 -5.03 -15.13 53.41
N GLU A 215 -5.37 -16.16 52.62
CA GLU A 215 -6.51 -17.05 52.92
C GLU A 215 -6.26 -17.89 54.18
N SER A 216 -5.01 -18.27 54.45
CA SER A 216 -4.64 -19.01 55.67
C SER A 216 -4.67 -18.15 56.94
N ARG A 217 -4.59 -16.81 56.80
CA ARG A 217 -4.63 -15.86 57.92
C ARG A 217 -6.05 -15.44 58.29
N GLU A 218 -7.02 -15.60 57.39
CA GLU A 218 -8.43 -15.32 57.67
C GLU A 218 -9.18 -16.53 58.27
N ALA A 219 -8.55 -17.72 58.25
CA ALA A 219 -9.10 -18.96 58.77
C ALA A 219 -8.56 -19.37 60.17
N SER A 220 -7.76 -18.51 60.82
CA SER A 220 -7.23 -18.68 62.19
C SER A 220 -7.74 -17.55 63.08
#